data_AF-A0A345DLM0-F1
#
_entry.id   AF-A0A345DLM0-F1
#
_cell.length_a   1.000
_cell.length_b   1.000
_cell.length_c   1.000
_cell.angle_alpha   90.00
_cell.angle_beta   90.00
_cell.angle_gamma   90.00
#
_symmetry.space_group_name_H-M   'P 1'
#
loop_
_entity.id
_entity.type
_entity.pdbx_description
1 polymer ?
#
loop_
_entity_poly.entity_id
_entity_poly.type
_entity_poly.pdbx_seq_one_letter_code
_entity_poly.pdbx_strand_id
1 'polypeptide(L)' 'MKKQTKLYKQRLEYLVNVIHQCLPTKIPLFMLRKAIKLYLSHKVINIGVMEEQHFKLLVEQVKNYMLNIESKN' A
#
# COMPACT_ATOMS: atom_id res chain seq x y z
N MET A 1 17.56 -10.90 -10.01
CA MET A 1 16.31 -10.26 -9.51
C MET A 1 15.66 -11.18 -8.48
N LYS A 2 15.53 -10.77 -7.20
CA LYS A 2 14.76 -11.55 -6.22
C LYS A 2 13.30 -11.65 -6.71
N LYS A 3 12.83 -12.87 -7.01
CA LYS A 3 11.43 -13.10 -7.40
C LYS A 3 10.53 -12.65 -6.26
N GLN A 4 9.55 -11.78 -6.54
CA GLN A 4 8.54 -11.40 -5.55
C GLN A 4 7.72 -12.64 -5.16
N THR A 5 7.51 -12.84 -3.86
CA THR A 5 6.73 -13.97 -3.35
C THR A 5 5.26 -13.84 -3.76
N LYS A 6 4.55 -14.97 -3.86
CA LYS A 6 3.10 -15.00 -4.13
C LYS A 6 2.35 -14.14 -3.09
N LEU A 7 2.74 -14.27 -1.82
CA LEU A 7 2.17 -13.51 -0.71
C LEU A 7 2.37 -11.99 -0.86
N TYR A 8 3.57 -11.55 -1.30
CA TYR A 8 3.83 -10.13 -1.56
C TYR A 8 2.85 -9.56 -2.60
N LYS A 9 2.61 -10.29 -3.69
CA LYS A 9 1.70 -9.83 -4.75
C LYS A 9 0.27 -9.71 -4.24
N GLN A 10 -0.22 -10.72 -3.52
CA GLN A 10 -1.56 -10.72 -2.92
C GLN A 10 -1.74 -9.57 -1.93
N ARG A 11 -0.77 -9.37 -1.02
CA ARG A 11 -0.81 -8.28 -0.04
C ARG A 11 -0.73 -6.90 -0.69
N LEU A 12 0.08 -6.74 -1.73
CA LEU A 12 0.15 -5.48 -2.47
C LEU A 12 -1.17 -5.16 -3.16
N GLU A 13 -1.79 -6.15 -3.81
CA GLU A 13 -3.09 -5.99 -4.48
C GLU A 13 -4.19 -5.64 -3.48
N TYR A 14 -4.23 -6.33 -2.34
CA TYR A 14 -5.13 -5.99 -1.24
C TYR A 14 -4.95 -4.54 -0.79
N LEU A 15 -3.72 -4.11 -0.52
CA LEU A 15 -3.42 -2.76 -0.04
C LEU A 15 -3.87 -1.69 -1.05
N VAL A 16 -3.58 -1.91 -2.35
CA VAL A 16 -4.01 -1.03 -3.44
C VAL A 16 -5.53 -0.90 -3.47
N ASN A 17 -6.25 -2.02 -3.37
CA ASN A 17 -7.71 -2.02 -3.46
C ASN A 17 -8.35 -1.30 -2.26
N VAL A 18 -7.87 -1.57 -1.04
CA VAL A 18 -8.36 -0.90 0.17
C VAL A 18 -8.20 0.62 0.06
N ILE A 19 -7.01 1.08 -0.35
CA ILE A 19 -6.74 2.51 -0.46
C ILE A 19 -7.58 3.14 -1.58
N HIS A 20 -7.68 2.48 -2.75
CA HIS A 20 -8.49 2.98 -3.87
C HIS A 20 -9.98 3.15 -3.52
N GLN A 21 -10.51 2.26 -2.67
CA GLN A 21 -11.87 2.37 -2.16
C GLN A 21 -12.02 3.53 -1.15
N CYS A 22 -11.00 3.75 -0.32
CA CYS A 22 -11.02 4.79 0.72
C CYS A 22 -10.78 6.21 0.18
N LEU A 23 -10.06 6.37 -0.94
CA LEU A 23 -9.76 7.68 -1.50
C LEU A 23 -11.00 8.29 -2.18
N PRO A 24 -11.41 9.52 -1.78
CA PRO A 24 -12.44 10.28 -2.50
C PRO A 24 -12.07 10.51 -3.97
N THR A 25 -10.84 10.93 -4.24
CA THR A 25 -10.34 11.12 -5.61
C THR A 25 -9.94 9.78 -6.21
N LYS A 26 -10.54 9.44 -7.35
CA LYS A 26 -10.24 8.19 -8.07
C LYS A 26 -8.93 8.31 -8.85
N ILE A 27 -7.83 7.94 -8.18
CA ILE A 27 -6.51 7.79 -8.79
C ILE A 27 -6.45 6.49 -9.59
N PRO A 28 -5.91 6.50 -10.83
CA PRO A 28 -5.71 5.27 -11.60
C PRO A 28 -4.91 4.21 -10.83
N LEU A 29 -5.40 2.97 -10.83
CA LEU A 29 -4.83 1.86 -10.05
C LEU A 29 -3.32 1.65 -10.29
N PHE A 30 -2.85 1.84 -11.52
CA PHE A 30 -1.43 1.70 -11.84
C PHE A 30 -0.56 2.77 -11.17
N MET A 31 -1.07 4.01 -11.03
CA MET A 31 -0.37 5.09 -10.33
C MET A 31 -0.38 4.83 -8.84
N LEU A 32 -1.55 4.46 -8.28
CA LEU A 32 -1.67 4.15 -6.86
C LEU A 32 -0.73 3.00 -6.46
N ARG A 33 -0.65 1.96 -7.29
CA ARG A 33 0.28 0.85 -7.10
C ARG A 33 1.75 1.30 -7.11
N LYS A 34 2.12 2.25 -7.96
CA LYS A 34 3.49 2.82 -7.97
C LYS A 34 3.75 3.64 -6.69
N ALA A 35 2.81 4.49 -6.29
CA ALA A 35 2.93 5.31 -5.09
C ALA A 35 3.09 4.46 -3.81
N ILE A 36 2.28 3.41 -3.68
CA ILE A 36 2.37 2.45 -2.58
C ILE A 36 3.72 1.74 -2.57
N LYS A 37 4.19 1.24 -3.73
CA LYS A 37 5.51 0.59 -3.81
C LYS A 37 6.63 1.54 -3.38
N LEU A 38 6.55 2.81 -3.79
CA LEU A 38 7.51 3.83 -3.42
C LEU A 38 7.50 4.08 -1.90
N TYR A 39 6.31 4.24 -1.31
CA TYR A 39 6.14 4.37 0.14
C TYR A 39 6.78 3.20 0.91
N LEU A 40 6.50 1.95 0.49
CA LEU A 40 7.06 0.76 1.11
C LEU A 40 8.59 0.72 0.98
N SER A 41 9.13 1.10 -0.18
CA SER A 41 10.57 1.15 -0.42
C SER A 41 11.25 2.20 0.45
N HIS A 42 10.70 3.41 0.54
CA HIS A 42 11.26 4.50 1.37
C HIS A 42 11.27 4.14 2.86
N LYS A 43 10.24 3.43 3.33
CA LYS A 43 10.18 2.96 4.72
C LYS A 43 10.87 1.62 4.96
N VAL A 44 11.50 1.04 3.94
CA VAL A 44 12.20 -0.27 4.01
C VAL A 44 11.27 -1.39 4.52
N ILE A 45 10.01 -1.39 4.09
CA ILE A 45 8.98 -2.33 4.53
C ILE A 45 8.84 -3.48 3.53
N ASN A 46 9.04 -4.71 3.99
CA ASN A 46 8.78 -5.91 3.20
C ASN A 46 7.48 -6.60 3.64
N ILE A 47 6.39 -6.26 2.94
CA ILE A 47 5.06 -6.85 3.19
C ILE A 47 4.98 -8.35 2.88
N GLY A 48 5.98 -8.92 2.21
CA GLY A 48 5.99 -10.34 1.85
C GLY A 48 6.45 -11.27 2.96
N VAL A 49 7.04 -10.72 4.03
CA VAL A 49 7.63 -11.50 5.15
C VAL A 49 7.12 -11.09 6.52
N MET A 50 6.40 -9.96 6.63
CA MET A 50 5.84 -9.51 7.91
C MET A 50 4.66 -10.39 8.37
N GLU A 51 4.41 -10.41 9.67
CA GLU A 51 3.26 -11.08 10.25
C GLU A 51 1.93 -10.41 9.85
N GLU A 52 0.84 -11.17 9.91
CA GLU A 52 -0.48 -10.67 9.50
C GLU A 52 -0.97 -9.49 10.35
N GLN A 53 -0.74 -9.51 11.67
CA GLN A 53 -1.10 -8.41 12.56
C GLN A 53 -0.39 -7.10 12.18
N HIS A 54 0.91 -7.17 11.90
CA HIS A 54 1.71 -6.04 11.44
C HIS A 54 1.26 -5.56 10.05
N PHE A 55 0.84 -6.48 9.18
CA PHE A 55 0.28 -6.12 7.89
C PHE A 55 -1.05 -5.36 8.01
N LYS A 56 -1.96 -5.78 8.91
CA LYS A 56 -3.22 -5.07 9.18
C LYS A 56 -2.97 -3.65 9.71
N LEU A 57 -2.02 -3.49 10.62
CA LEU A 57 -1.61 -2.16 11.12
C LEU A 57 -1.04 -1.29 10.01
N LEU A 58 -0.19 -1.86 9.14
CA LEU A 58 0.36 -1.16 8.00
C LEU A 58 -0.72 -0.66 7.03
N VAL A 59 -1.76 -1.46 6.77
CA VAL A 59 -2.88 -1.07 5.90
C VAL A 59 -3.52 0.22 6.39
N GLU A 60 -3.86 0.30 7.68
CA GLU A 60 -4.44 1.51 8.28
C GLU A 60 -3.47 2.69 8.26
N GLN A 61 -2.17 2.46 8.52
CA GLN A 61 -1.16 3.52 8.42
C GLN A 61 -1.05 4.11 7.01
N VAL A 62 -1.04 3.27 5.98
CA VAL A 62 -0.95 3.74 4.59
C VAL A 62 -2.23 4.46 4.18
N LYS A 63 -3.39 3.94 4.58
CA LYS A 63 -4.70 4.60 4.36
C LYS A 63 -4.72 6.00 4.95
N ASN A 64 -4.38 6.15 6.22
CA ASN A 64 -4.34 7.45 6.90
C ASN A 64 -3.32 8.40 6.26
N TYR A 65 -2.15 7.88 5.88
CA TYR A 65 -1.14 8.67 5.18
C TYR A 65 -1.65 9.23 3.84
N MET A 66 -2.32 8.40 3.04
CA MET A 66 -2.83 8.80 1.72
C MET A 66 -3.99 9.81 1.85
N LEU A 67 -4.91 9.60 2.79
CA LEU A 67 -5.99 10.56 3.08
C LEU A 67 -5.45 11.91 3.59
N ASN A 68 -4.40 11.88 4.41
CA ASN A 68 -3.74 13.10 4.88
C ASN A 68 -3.01 13.87 3.78
N ILE A 69 -2.55 13.20 2.72
CA ILE A 69 -1.98 13.89 1.54
C ILE A 69 -3.10 14.53 0.73
N GLU A 70 -4.18 13.79 0.48
CA GLU A 70 -5.31 14.28 -0.30
C GLU A 70 -5.99 15.49 0.34
N SER A 71 -6.21 15.47 1.65
CA SER A 71 -6.82 16.60 2.39
C SER A 71 -5.96 17.87 2.44
N LYS A 72 -4.67 17.78 2.10
CA LYS A 72 -3.74 18.93 2.08
C LYS A 72 -3.56 19.54 0.69
N ASN A 73 -4.12 18.91 -0.35
CA ASN A 73 -4.14 19.40 -1.73
C ASN A 73 -5.52 19.98 -2.07
#